data_AF-A0A2W4HYB0-F1
#
_entry.id   AF-A0A2W4HYB0-F1
#
_cell.length_a   1.000
_cell.length_b   1.000
_cell.length_c   1.000
_cell.angle_alpha   90.00
_cell.angle_beta   90.00
_cell.angle_gamma   90.00
#
_symmetry.space_group_name_H-M   'P 1'
#
loop_
_entity.id
_entity.type
_entity.pdbx_description
1 polymer ?
#
loop_
_entity_poly.entity_id
_entity_poly.type
_entity_poly.pdbx_seq_one_letter_code
_entity_poly.pdbx_strand_id
1 'polypeptide(L)'
;MLGNQLTQSYYNSGYFPPSPEENKEKNFKHKKSKIIQFADPNKTLPDGSKVVYAENDEKITLYKKIPAQPGLVYVYLRHTGEIYVNGKKGDMEDQRKMLQIGKYLLDNGRESDMVTITLS
;
A
#
# COMPACT_ATOMS: atom_id res chain seq x y z
N MET A 1 -36.11 61.63 6.93
CA MET A 1 -35.87 60.92 8.21
C MET A 1 -35.06 59.65 7.91
N LEU A 2 -34.58 58.94 8.94
CA LEU A 2 -33.64 57.81 8.82
C LEU A 2 -34.35 56.44 8.72
N GLY A 3 -33.61 55.40 8.29
CA GLY A 3 -34.07 54.00 8.17
C GLY A 3 -34.13 53.53 6.71
N ASN A 4 -33.19 52.81 6.08
CA ASN A 4 -32.08 51.90 6.48
C ASN A 4 -32.45 50.40 6.55
N GLN A 5 -31.50 49.53 6.14
CA GLN A 5 -31.55 48.08 5.81
C GLN A 5 -31.84 47.80 4.31
N LEU A 6 -30.99 47.14 3.49
CA LEU A 6 -30.06 45.99 3.62
C LEU A 6 -30.78 44.66 3.89
N THR A 7 -30.57 43.54 3.19
CA THR A 7 -29.78 43.14 1.98
C THR A 7 -30.61 42.05 1.22
N GLN A 8 -30.25 41.33 0.15
CA GLN A 8 -28.98 40.91 -0.49
C GLN A 8 -29.16 40.79 -2.03
N SER A 9 -28.13 40.32 -2.74
CA SER A 9 -28.17 39.89 -4.15
C SER A 9 -27.66 38.43 -4.28
N TYR A 10 -28.12 37.71 -5.31
CA TYR A 10 -27.61 36.36 -5.63
C TYR A 10 -27.13 36.29 -7.08
N TYR A 11 -25.96 35.69 -7.28
CA TYR A 11 -25.32 35.51 -8.58
C TYR A 11 -25.91 34.33 -9.34
N ASN A 12 -26.00 34.47 -10.66
CA ASN A 12 -26.40 33.40 -11.58
C ASN A 12 -25.16 32.53 -11.90
N SER A 13 -25.06 31.33 -11.32
CA SER A 13 -23.94 30.40 -11.55
C SER A 13 -24.30 29.35 -12.62
N GLY A 14 -23.50 29.26 -13.68
CA GLY A 14 -23.76 28.41 -14.83
C GLY A 14 -23.56 26.93 -14.53
N TYR A 15 -24.64 26.24 -14.17
CA TYR A 15 -24.62 24.79 -13.91
C TYR A 15 -24.70 23.99 -15.21
N PHE A 16 -23.55 23.56 -15.74
CA PHE A 16 -23.50 22.53 -16.78
C PHE A 16 -23.48 21.15 -16.10
N PRO A 17 -24.35 20.20 -16.49
CA PRO A 17 -24.23 18.83 -16.02
C PRO A 17 -22.93 18.20 -16.58
N PRO A 18 -22.22 17.37 -15.79
CA PRO A 18 -20.99 16.72 -16.25
C PRO A 18 -21.25 15.81 -17.46
N SER A 19 -20.26 15.72 -18.32
CA SER A 19 -20.31 14.86 -19.51
C SER A 19 -20.39 13.37 -19.12
N PRO A 20 -20.91 12.49 -20.01
CA PRO A 20 -20.86 11.05 -19.80
C PRO A 20 -19.44 10.49 -19.62
N GLU A 21 -18.41 11.23 -20.01
CA GLU A 21 -17.01 10.85 -19.81
C GLU A 21 -16.46 11.19 -18.43
N GLU A 22 -16.94 12.25 -17.78
CA GLU A 22 -16.64 12.56 -16.38
C GLU A 22 -17.34 11.59 -15.41
N ASN A 23 -18.45 10.99 -15.84
CA ASN A 23 -19.07 9.83 -15.19
C ASN A 23 -18.23 8.53 -15.29
N LYS A 24 -16.99 8.60 -15.79
CA LYS A 24 -15.91 7.68 -15.38
C LYS A 24 -15.48 8.03 -13.95
N GLU A 25 -16.44 7.96 -13.01
CA GLU A 25 -16.13 7.93 -11.58
C GLU A 25 -15.05 6.89 -11.33
N LYS A 26 -14.17 7.19 -10.38
CA LYS A 26 -13.07 6.32 -10.00
C LYS A 26 -13.64 5.08 -9.33
N ASN A 27 -13.98 4.10 -10.18
CA ASN A 27 -14.09 2.69 -9.82
C ASN A 27 -12.71 2.19 -9.39
N PHE A 28 -12.28 2.65 -8.21
CA PHE A 28 -11.37 1.93 -7.33
C PHE A 28 -12.08 0.64 -6.92
N LYS A 29 -12.21 -0.27 -7.87
CA LYS A 29 -12.54 -1.68 -7.67
C LYS A 29 -11.50 -2.18 -6.67
N HIS A 30 -11.88 -2.24 -5.40
CA HIS A 30 -10.95 -2.39 -4.29
C HIS A 30 -10.08 -3.63 -4.54
N LYS A 31 -8.81 -3.40 -4.86
CA LYS A 31 -7.92 -4.46 -5.36
C LYS A 31 -7.54 -5.35 -4.20
N LYS A 32 -8.22 -6.50 -4.12
CA LYS A 32 -8.12 -7.46 -3.02
C LYS A 32 -6.67 -7.70 -2.67
N SER A 33 -6.27 -7.19 -1.51
CA SER A 33 -4.88 -7.16 -1.09
C SER A 33 -4.67 -8.27 -0.07
N LYS A 34 -3.71 -9.15 -0.33
CA LYS A 34 -3.34 -10.23 0.59
C LYS A 34 -2.15 -9.78 1.42
N ILE A 35 -2.18 -10.05 2.72
CA ILE A 35 -1.07 -9.84 3.64
C ILE A 35 -0.72 -11.17 4.28
N ILE A 36 0.54 -11.58 4.20
CA ILE A 36 1.10 -12.85 4.66
C ILE A 36 2.18 -12.54 5.70
N GLN A 37 2.00 -13.07 6.90
CA GLN A 37 2.90 -12.90 8.05
C GLN A 37 2.75 -14.06 9.04
N PHE A 38 3.60 -14.14 10.06
CA PHE A 38 3.37 -15.03 11.19
C PHE A 38 2.06 -14.68 11.94
N ALA A 39 1.36 -15.71 12.40
CA ALA A 39 0.14 -15.59 13.20
C ALA A 39 0.43 -15.19 14.65
N ASP A 40 1.49 -15.73 15.25
CA ASP A 40 2.02 -15.24 16.53
C ASP A 40 2.77 -13.91 16.31
N PRO A 41 2.34 -12.79 16.93
CA PRO A 41 3.00 -11.50 16.78
C PRO A 41 4.40 -11.46 17.40
N ASN A 42 4.81 -12.44 18.20
CA ASN A 42 6.14 -12.52 18.80
C ASN A 42 7.14 -13.27 17.93
N LYS A 43 6.68 -14.22 17.10
CA LYS A 43 7.53 -15.07 16.26
C LYS A 43 8.39 -14.25 15.29
N THR A 44 9.61 -14.72 15.10
CA THR A 44 10.64 -14.13 14.22
C THR A 44 11.28 -15.21 13.36
N LEU A 45 11.96 -14.78 12.30
CA LEU A 45 12.90 -15.61 11.56
C LEU A 45 14.18 -15.87 12.39
N PRO A 46 15.04 -16.85 12.02
CA PRO A 46 16.25 -17.16 12.78
C PRO A 46 17.26 -16.01 12.94
N ASP A 47 17.22 -15.00 12.06
CA ASP A 47 18.01 -13.76 12.19
C ASP A 47 17.39 -12.73 13.17
N GLY A 48 16.36 -13.13 13.92
CA GLY A 48 15.58 -12.28 14.82
C GLY A 48 14.64 -11.31 14.10
N SER A 49 14.54 -11.34 12.78
CA SER A 49 13.71 -10.38 12.04
C SER A 49 12.24 -10.77 11.95
N LYS A 50 11.37 -9.76 11.90
CA LYS A 50 9.98 -9.89 11.49
C LYS A 50 9.87 -9.47 10.03
N VAL A 51 9.13 -10.25 9.25
CA VAL A 51 8.81 -9.97 7.85
C VAL A 51 7.30 -9.99 7.65
N VAL A 52 6.79 -9.03 6.90
CA VAL A 52 5.41 -9.00 6.41
C VAL A 52 5.47 -8.85 4.89
N TYR A 53 4.84 -9.78 4.17
CA TYR A 53 4.69 -9.74 2.72
C TYR A 53 3.26 -9.31 2.40
N ALA A 54 3.06 -8.40 1.46
CA ALA A 54 1.74 -8.00 1.00
C ALA A 54 1.70 -7.85 -0.52
N GLU A 55 0.61 -8.27 -1.16
CA GLU A 55 0.47 -8.18 -2.61
C GLU A 55 -0.94 -7.79 -3.07
N ASN A 56 -0.99 -7.15 -4.24
CA ASN A 56 -2.18 -7.02 -5.08
C ASN A 56 -1.77 -7.00 -6.57
N ASP A 57 -2.70 -6.71 -7.47
CA ASP A 57 -2.47 -6.68 -8.93
C ASP A 57 -1.44 -5.62 -9.39
N GLU A 58 -1.21 -4.58 -8.60
CA GLU A 58 -0.36 -3.44 -8.99
C GLU A 58 1.07 -3.56 -8.48
N LYS A 59 1.24 -4.12 -7.27
CA LYS A 59 2.51 -4.12 -6.54
C LYS A 59 2.63 -5.26 -5.54
N ILE A 60 3.88 -5.48 -5.13
CA ILE A 60 4.25 -6.28 -3.97
C ILE A 60 4.94 -5.33 -2.99
N THR A 61 4.57 -5.40 -1.72
CA THR A 61 5.22 -4.70 -0.60
C THR A 61 5.84 -5.75 0.32
N LEU A 62 7.09 -5.58 0.73
CA LEU A 62 7.74 -6.40 1.74
C LEU A 62 8.35 -5.52 2.82
N TYR A 63 7.92 -5.73 4.06
CA TYR A 63 8.52 -5.12 5.25
C TYR A 63 9.48 -6.10 5.92
N LYS A 64 10.67 -5.64 6.32
CA LYS A 64 11.61 -6.36 7.18
C LYS A 64 12.06 -5.48 8.34
N LYS A 65 12.10 -6.03 9.55
CA LYS A 65 12.56 -5.35 10.77
C LYS A 65 13.38 -6.30 11.64
N ILE A 66 14.65 -5.97 11.86
CA ILE A 66 15.48 -6.55 12.92
C ILE A 66 15.33 -5.67 14.17
N PRO A 67 15.34 -6.21 15.40
CA PRO A 67 15.42 -5.42 16.64
C PRO A 67 16.57 -4.40 16.62
N ALA A 68 16.38 -3.24 17.27
CA ALA A 68 17.30 -2.09 17.29
C ALA A 68 17.68 -1.44 15.93
N GLN A 69 17.47 -2.09 14.78
CA GLN A 69 17.76 -1.53 13.45
C GLN A 69 16.56 -0.76 12.86
N PRO A 70 16.76 0.18 11.93
CA PRO A 70 15.67 0.75 11.12
C PRO A 70 14.85 -0.32 10.38
N GLY A 71 13.60 -0.01 10.05
CA GLY A 71 12.78 -0.86 9.17
C GLY A 71 13.16 -0.68 7.71
N LEU A 72 13.02 -1.75 6.92
CA LEU A 72 13.10 -1.72 5.46
C LEU A 72 11.74 -2.04 4.86
N VAL A 73 11.25 -1.18 3.99
CA VAL A 73 10.04 -1.35 3.17
C VAL A 73 10.48 -1.39 1.71
N TYR A 74 10.39 -2.56 1.10
CA TYR A 74 10.53 -2.77 -0.34
C TYR A 74 9.16 -2.66 -0.99
N VAL A 75 9.05 -1.94 -2.10
CA VAL A 75 7.83 -1.87 -2.94
C VAL A 75 8.22 -2.12 -4.39
N TYR A 76 7.79 -3.25 -4.94
CA TYR A 76 7.96 -3.61 -6.35
C TYR A 76 6.68 -3.34 -7.13
N LEU A 77 6.74 -2.50 -8.16
CA LEU A 77 5.62 -2.16 -9.04
C LEU A 77 5.55 -3.18 -10.19
N ARG A 78 4.49 -4.00 -10.22
CA ARG A 78 4.34 -5.08 -11.22
C ARG A 78 4.24 -4.56 -12.66
N HIS A 79 3.82 -3.30 -12.85
CA HIS A 79 3.50 -2.72 -14.15
C HIS A 79 4.67 -1.95 -14.80
N THR A 80 5.61 -1.40 -14.02
CA THR A 80 6.87 -0.81 -14.55
C THR A 80 8.09 -1.71 -14.32
N GLY A 81 8.00 -2.70 -13.43
CA GLY A 81 9.16 -3.48 -12.98
C GLY A 81 10.08 -2.74 -12.02
N GLU A 82 9.72 -1.52 -11.60
CA GLU A 82 10.54 -0.72 -10.69
C GLU A 82 10.43 -1.21 -9.25
N ILE A 83 11.52 -1.05 -8.49
CA ILE A 83 11.53 -1.23 -7.04
C ILE A 83 11.88 0.05 -6.32
N TYR A 84 11.29 0.23 -5.13
CA TYR A 84 11.59 1.31 -4.20
C TYR A 84 11.94 0.72 -2.83
N VAL A 85 12.94 1.29 -2.17
CA VAL A 85 13.35 0.93 -0.80
C VAL A 85 13.22 2.16 0.08
N ASN A 86 12.39 2.07 1.13
CA ASN A 86 12.04 3.20 2.02
C ASN A 86 11.66 4.48 1.25
N GLY A 87 10.90 4.32 0.15
CA GLY A 87 10.40 5.40 -0.71
C GLY A 87 11.40 5.94 -1.75
N LYS A 88 12.67 5.53 -1.73
CA LYS A 88 13.66 5.88 -2.77
C LYS A 88 13.66 4.82 -3.87
N LYS A 89 13.82 5.20 -5.14
CA LYS A 89 13.97 4.23 -6.25
C LYS A 89 15.26 3.43 -6.04
N GLY A 90 15.13 2.10 -6.02
CA GLY A 90 16.22 1.15 -5.89
C GLY A 90 16.58 0.51 -7.22
N ASP A 91 17.37 -0.57 -7.18
CA ASP A 91 17.93 -1.24 -8.35
C ASP A 91 17.65 -2.76 -8.41
N MET A 92 18.31 -3.46 -9.34
CA MET A 92 18.19 -4.91 -9.51
C MET A 92 18.77 -5.70 -8.33
N GLU A 93 19.72 -5.15 -7.57
CA GLU A 93 20.22 -5.77 -6.35
C GLU A 93 19.17 -5.68 -5.23
N ASP A 94 18.48 -4.54 -5.09
CA ASP A 94 17.35 -4.40 -4.17
C ASP A 94 16.18 -5.33 -4.55
N GLN A 95 15.91 -5.51 -5.83
CA GLN A 95 14.91 -6.49 -6.30
C GLN A 95 15.32 -7.92 -5.93
N ARG A 96 16.61 -8.27 -6.08
CA ARG A 96 17.15 -9.56 -5.63
C ARG A 96 17.05 -9.73 -4.11
N LYS A 97 17.37 -8.70 -3.32
CA LYS A 97 17.23 -8.72 -1.84
C LYS A 97 15.78 -8.94 -1.43
N MET A 98 14.83 -8.23 -2.05
CA MET A 98 13.40 -8.40 -1.76
C MET A 98 12.95 -9.85 -2.01
N LEU A 99 13.32 -10.45 -3.15
CA LEU A 99 12.99 -11.84 -3.47
C LEU A 99 13.69 -12.83 -2.51
N GLN A 100 14.94 -12.57 -2.12
CA GLN A 100 15.67 -13.37 -1.14
C GLN A 100 15.01 -13.34 0.24
N ILE A 101 14.54 -12.18 0.72
CA ILE A 101 13.82 -12.08 2.00
C ILE A 101 12.46 -12.80 1.93
N GLY A 102 11.75 -12.67 0.80
CA GLY A 102 10.50 -13.41 0.56
C GLY A 102 10.71 -14.92 0.59
N LYS A 103 11.75 -15.42 -0.09
CA LYS A 103 12.14 -16.84 -0.01
C LYS A 103 12.56 -17.24 1.40
N TYR A 104 13.36 -16.43 2.10
CA TYR A 104 13.80 -16.74 3.47
C TYR A 104 12.63 -16.84 4.46
N LEU A 105 11.56 -16.05 4.28
CA LEU A 105 10.30 -16.22 5.04
C LEU A 105 9.65 -17.58 4.74
N LEU A 106 9.51 -17.95 3.46
CA LEU A 106 8.88 -19.22 3.06
C LEU A 106 9.70 -20.46 3.43
N ASP A 107 11.03 -20.36 3.42
CA ASP A 107 11.94 -21.47 3.79
C ASP A 107 11.95 -21.74 5.32
N ASN A 108 11.48 -20.80 6.14
CA ASN A 108 11.51 -20.89 7.61
C ASN A 108 10.12 -20.85 8.27
N GLY A 109 9.08 -20.42 7.55
CA GLY A 109 7.69 -20.45 8.03
C GLY A 109 6.97 -21.72 7.60
N ARG A 110 6.29 -22.39 8.54
CA ARG A 110 5.35 -23.48 8.21
C ARG A 110 3.98 -22.90 7.92
N GLU A 111 3.16 -23.56 7.12
CA GLU A 111 1.78 -23.11 6.83
C GLU A 111 0.98 -22.85 8.14
N SER A 112 1.12 -23.74 9.13
CA SER A 112 0.51 -23.62 10.46
C SER A 112 0.99 -22.42 11.30
N ASP A 113 2.11 -21.80 10.93
CA ASP A 113 2.66 -20.63 11.62
C ASP A 113 2.15 -19.30 11.04
N MET A 114 1.52 -19.33 9.87
CA MET A 114 1.25 -18.17 9.03
C MET A 114 -0.24 -17.80 9.01
N VAL A 115 -0.52 -16.51 8.87
CA VAL A 115 -1.87 -15.99 8.62
C VAL A 115 -1.89 -15.25 7.29
N THR A 116 -2.94 -15.47 6.51
CA THR A 116 -3.25 -14.66 5.32
C THR A 116 -4.46 -13.77 5.61
N ILE A 117 -4.23 -12.47 5.73
CA ILE A 117 -5.29 -11.47 5.85
C ILE A 117 -5.65 -11.00 4.44
N THR A 118 -6.93 -11.13 4.06
CA THR A 118 -7.44 -10.56 2.80
C THR A 118 -8.21 -9.28 3.10
N LEU A 119 -7.77 -8.17 2.52
CA LEU A 119 -8.49 -6.89 2.55
C LEU A 119 -9.25 -6.72 1.24
N SER A 120 -10.49 -6.23 1.32
CA SER A 120 -11.46 -6.12 0.22
C SER A 120 -12.12 -4.75 0.16
#